data_AF-A0A5D2TBB0-F1
#
_entry.id   AF-A0A5D2TBB0-F1
#
_cell.length_a   1.000
_cell.length_b   1.000
_cell.length_c   1.000
_cell.angle_alpha   90.00
_cell.angle_beta   90.00
_cell.angle_gamma   90.00
#
_symmetry.space_group_name_H-M   'P 1'
#
loop_
_entity.id
_entity.type
_entity.pdbx_description
1 polymer ?
#
loop_
_entity_poly.entity_id
_entity_poly.type
_entity_poly.pdbx_seq_one_letter_code
_entity_poly.pdbx_strand_id
1 'polypeptide(L)'
;MNGEPNNALFLKYEEMKGNPVGQIKKMEEFMGCPFSEEEEKAGAIDEIAEFCSLSNLKNLEVNKSGSLKSMKRQTNSFFRKGEAGDYVNILSPSAVERYSTIVDGKLSGSGLTFKMCC
;
A
#
# COMPACT_ATOMS: atom_id res chain seq x y z
N MET A 1 7.42 7.59 -28.69
CA MET A 1 6.50 6.69 -27.96
C MET A 1 5.37 7.57 -27.45
N ASN A 2 4.24 7.60 -28.17
CA ASN A 2 3.07 8.37 -27.75
C ASN A 2 2.15 7.38 -27.00
N GLY A 3 2.36 7.23 -25.69
CA GLY A 3 1.52 6.39 -24.85
C GLY A 3 0.35 7.20 -24.32
N GLU A 4 -0.86 6.69 -24.48
CA GLU A 4 -2.02 7.28 -23.81
C GLU A 4 -1.83 7.19 -22.29
N PRO A 5 -1.99 8.31 -21.55
CA PRO A 5 -1.58 8.42 -20.15
C PRO A 5 -2.45 7.62 -19.16
N ASN A 6 -3.54 6.98 -19.61
CA ASN A 6 -4.60 6.47 -18.73
C ASN A 6 -4.63 4.94 -18.57
N ASN A 7 -3.60 4.21 -19.02
CA ASN A 7 -3.56 2.75 -18.92
C ASN A 7 -2.83 2.23 -17.67
N ALA A 8 -2.31 3.13 -16.82
CA ALA A 8 -1.58 2.76 -15.61
C ALA A 8 -2.01 3.62 -14.42
N LEU A 9 -2.34 2.97 -13.31
CA LEU A 9 -2.62 3.63 -12.04
C LEU A 9 -1.39 3.58 -11.14
N PHE A 10 -0.83 4.74 -10.82
CA PHE A 10 0.25 4.87 -9.86
C PHE A 10 -0.29 5.10 -8.45
N LEU A 11 0.10 4.23 -7.52
CA LEU A 11 -0.25 4.27 -6.11
C LEU A 11 1.02 4.12 -5.27
N LYS A 12 1.07 4.79 -4.12
CA LYS A 12 2.13 4.64 -3.12
C LYS A 12 1.59 4.00 -1.86
N TYR A 13 2.38 3.13 -1.24
CA TYR A 13 1.95 2.40 -0.04
C TYR A 13 1.60 3.32 1.12
N GLU A 14 2.37 4.38 1.31
CA GLU A 14 2.19 5.39 2.35
C GLU A 14 0.86 6.14 2.18
N GLU A 15 0.47 6.42 0.93
CA GLU A 15 -0.81 7.07 0.61
C GLU A 15 -1.99 6.12 0.78
N MET A 16 -1.85 4.84 0.38
CA MET A 16 -2.86 3.80 0.66
C MET A 16 -3.08 3.59 2.14
N LYS A 17 -2.02 3.61 2.94
CA LYS A 17 -2.15 3.47 4.39
C LYS A 17 -2.72 4.74 5.04
N GLY A 18 -2.37 5.93 4.54
CA GLY A 18 -2.82 7.21 5.10
C GLY A 18 -4.26 7.59 4.75
N ASN A 19 -4.76 7.20 3.58
CA ASN A 19 -6.13 7.44 3.14
C ASN A 19 -6.65 6.28 2.27
N PRO A 20 -6.99 5.12 2.87
CA PRO A 20 -7.42 3.94 2.12
C PRO A 20 -8.68 4.20 1.29
N VAL A 21 -9.68 4.89 1.85
CA VAL A 21 -10.94 5.26 1.16
C VAL A 21 -10.66 6.07 -0.10
N GLY A 22 -9.83 7.11 -0.01
CA GLY A 22 -9.47 7.93 -1.17
C GLY A 22 -8.69 7.15 -2.23
N GLN A 23 -7.85 6.18 -1.84
CA GLN A 23 -7.16 5.33 -2.81
C GLN A 23 -8.12 4.32 -3.47
N ILE A 24 -9.10 3.77 -2.74
CA ILE A 24 -10.13 2.90 -3.32
C ILE A 24 -10.96 3.68 -4.35
N LYS A 25 -11.34 4.94 -4.04
CA LYS A 25 -12.02 5.83 -5.01
C LYS A 25 -11.20 6.07 -6.28
N LYS A 26 -9.88 6.20 -6.14
CA LYS A 26 -8.98 6.31 -7.30
C LYS A 26 -8.90 5.00 -8.11
N MET A 27 -9.00 3.84 -7.44
CA MET A 27 -8.98 2.53 -8.10
C MET A 27 -10.27 2.27 -8.88
N GLU A 28 -11.45 2.55 -8.33
CA GLU A 28 -12.72 2.34 -9.03
C GLU A 28 -12.83 3.17 -10.31
N GLU A 29 -12.39 4.43 -10.29
CA GLU A 29 -12.42 5.34 -11.43
C GLU A 29 -11.51 4.81 -12.53
N PHE A 30 -10.31 4.36 -12.15
CA PHE A 30 -9.36 3.75 -13.07
C PHE A 30 -9.86 2.42 -13.66
N MET A 31 -10.55 1.61 -12.85
CA MET A 31 -11.13 0.34 -13.30
C MET A 31 -12.39 0.51 -14.15
N GLY A 32 -12.96 1.72 -14.20
CA GLY A 32 -14.22 2.01 -14.89
C GLY A 32 -15.44 1.39 -14.20
N CYS A 33 -15.34 1.15 -12.88
CA CYS A 33 -16.39 0.51 -12.07
C CYS A 33 -16.73 1.39 -10.84
N PRO A 34 -17.24 2.61 -11.03
CA PRO A 34 -17.56 3.49 -9.92
C PRO A 34 -18.69 2.93 -9.05
N PHE A 35 -18.60 3.10 -7.74
CA PHE A 35 -19.65 2.86 -6.78
C PHE A 35 -20.83 3.78 -7.06
N SER A 36 -22.03 3.24 -6.94
CA SER A 36 -23.27 4.00 -6.96
C SER A 36 -23.39 4.88 -5.72
N GLU A 37 -24.23 5.93 -5.79
CA GLU A 37 -24.53 6.75 -4.63
C GLU A 37 -25.12 5.92 -3.48
N GLU A 38 -25.92 4.89 -3.79
CA GLU A 38 -26.49 3.99 -2.81
C GLU A 38 -25.41 3.17 -2.10
N GLU A 39 -24.43 2.63 -2.84
CA GLU A 39 -23.30 1.89 -2.26
C GLU A 39 -22.41 2.79 -1.40
N GLU A 40 -22.15 4.02 -1.85
CA GLU A 40 -21.41 5.00 -1.05
C GLU A 40 -22.16 5.36 0.23
N LYS A 41 -23.47 5.62 0.15
CA LYS A 41 -24.32 5.91 1.32
C LYS A 41 -24.43 4.71 2.26
N ALA A 42 -24.34 3.49 1.73
CA ALA A 42 -24.31 2.26 2.51
C ALA A 42 -22.94 1.98 3.16
N GLY A 43 -21.90 2.77 2.83
CA GLY A 43 -20.56 2.61 3.42
C GLY A 43 -19.72 1.51 2.77
N ALA A 44 -20.05 1.07 1.54
CA ALA A 44 -19.35 -0.04 0.87
C ALA A 44 -17.83 0.17 0.78
N ILE A 45 -17.38 1.41 0.56
CA ILE A 45 -15.95 1.74 0.46
C ILE A 45 -15.24 1.57 1.80
N ASP A 46 -15.89 1.99 2.90
CA ASP A 46 -15.36 1.82 4.25
C ASP A 46 -15.32 0.34 4.63
N GLU A 47 -16.35 -0.43 4.27
CA GLU A 47 -16.38 -1.88 4.46
C GLU A 47 -15.25 -2.58 3.71
N ILE A 48 -14.97 -2.20 2.47
CA ILE A 48 -13.84 -2.73 1.69
C ILE A 48 -12.51 -2.34 2.35
N ALA A 49 -12.36 -1.08 2.79
CA ALA A 49 -11.15 -0.62 3.46
C ALA A 49 -10.88 -1.41 4.75
N GLU A 50 -11.91 -1.67 5.56
CA GLU A 50 -11.80 -2.46 6.79
C GLU A 50 -11.55 -3.94 6.48
N PHE A 51 -12.27 -4.52 5.52
CA PHE A 51 -12.09 -5.91 5.10
C PHE A 51 -10.68 -6.18 4.59
N CYS A 52 -10.13 -5.27 3.78
CA CYS A 52 -8.77 -5.35 3.26
C CYS A 52 -7.71 -4.82 4.22
N SER A 53 -8.09 -4.36 5.42
CA SER A 53 -7.14 -3.84 6.40
C SER A 53 -6.14 -4.91 6.82
N LEU A 54 -4.91 -4.49 7.12
CA LEU A 54 -3.89 -5.42 7.60
C LEU A 54 -4.34 -6.11 8.90
N SER A 55 -5.00 -5.38 9.79
CA SER A 55 -5.56 -5.90 11.04
C SER A 55 -6.56 -7.02 10.79
N ASN A 56 -7.49 -6.84 9.86
CA ASN A 56 -8.48 -7.87 9.52
C ASN A 56 -7.81 -9.06 8.82
N LEU A 57 -7.06 -8.82 7.73
CA LEU A 57 -6.44 -9.88 6.95
C LEU A 57 -5.46 -10.72 7.77
N LYS A 58 -4.65 -10.10 8.63
CA LYS A 58 -3.73 -10.81 9.54
C LYS A 58 -4.47 -11.72 10.53
N ASN A 59 -5.71 -11.40 10.85
CA ASN A 59 -6.50 -12.11 11.85
C ASN A 59 -7.35 -13.26 11.31
N LEU A 60 -7.47 -13.40 9.98
CA LEU A 60 -8.13 -14.54 9.36
C LEU A 60 -7.39 -15.85 9.67
N GLU A 61 -8.12 -16.93 9.98
CA GLU A 61 -7.54 -18.23 10.34
C GLU A 61 -6.57 -18.75 9.28
N VAL A 62 -6.95 -18.64 8.01
CA VAL A 62 -6.11 -19.03 6.87
C VAL A 62 -4.79 -18.28 6.81
N ASN A 63 -4.71 -17.08 7.39
CA ASN A 63 -3.50 -16.26 7.44
C ASN A 63 -2.72 -16.46 8.74
N LYS A 64 -3.35 -16.85 9.85
CA LYS A 64 -2.68 -17.15 11.12
C LYS A 64 -1.95 -18.50 11.13
N SER A 65 -2.61 -19.53 10.61
CA SER A 65 -2.18 -20.94 10.75
C SER A 65 -2.00 -21.67 9.42
N GLY A 66 -2.29 -21.00 8.30
CA GLY A 66 -2.13 -21.56 6.97
C GLY A 66 -0.65 -21.80 6.59
N SER A 67 -0.48 -22.58 5.53
CA SER A 67 0.82 -22.85 4.94
C SER A 67 0.74 -22.80 3.42
N LEU A 68 1.60 -21.98 2.82
CA LEU A 68 1.74 -21.90 1.38
C LEU A 68 2.84 -22.88 0.95
N LYS A 69 2.39 -24.07 0.55
CA LYS A 69 3.27 -25.21 0.20
C LYS A 69 4.30 -24.88 -0.87
N SER A 70 3.91 -24.09 -1.89
CA SER A 70 4.80 -23.68 -2.98
C SER A 70 6.01 -22.89 -2.50
N MET A 71 5.85 -22.07 -1.45
CA MET A 71 6.93 -21.26 -0.88
C MET A 71 7.56 -21.88 0.38
N LYS A 72 7.06 -23.03 0.86
CA LYS A 72 7.44 -23.62 2.15
C LYS A 72 7.39 -22.61 3.31
N ARG A 73 6.36 -21.74 3.33
CA ARG A 73 6.18 -20.72 4.38
C ARG A 73 4.81 -20.79 5.02
N GLN A 74 4.76 -20.50 6.32
CA GLN A 74 3.52 -20.21 7.01
C GLN A 74 2.94 -18.89 6.53
N THR A 75 1.62 -18.80 6.39
CA THR A 75 0.94 -17.60 5.87
C THR A 75 1.12 -16.39 6.80
N ASN A 76 1.28 -16.61 8.10
CA ASN A 76 1.46 -15.53 9.07
C ASN A 76 2.73 -14.70 8.81
N SER A 77 3.74 -15.31 8.17
CA SER A 77 5.01 -14.66 7.86
C SER A 77 4.88 -13.50 6.88
N PHE A 78 3.79 -13.43 6.11
CA PHE A 78 3.50 -12.31 5.21
C PHE A 78 2.95 -11.07 5.95
N PHE A 79 2.42 -11.22 7.17
CA PHE A 79 1.71 -10.17 7.91
C PHE A 79 2.49 -9.72 9.16
N ARG A 80 3.58 -8.97 8.96
CA ARG A 80 4.46 -8.49 10.04
C ARG A 80 3.87 -7.32 10.84
N LYS A 81 4.24 -6.08 10.50
CA LYS A 81 3.69 -4.84 11.09
C LYS A 81 2.83 -4.05 10.10
N GLY A 82 3.23 -4.06 8.82
CA GLY A 82 2.61 -3.27 7.75
C GLY A 82 2.50 -1.79 8.13
N GLU A 83 3.59 -1.22 8.62
CA GLU A 83 3.72 0.17 9.01
C GLU A 83 4.70 0.89 8.08
N ALA A 84 4.33 2.09 7.65
CA ALA A 84 5.27 3.00 7.00
C ALA A 84 6.22 3.56 8.08
N GLY A 85 7.51 3.68 7.76
CA GLY A 85 8.50 4.23 8.69
C GLY A 85 9.19 3.20 9.60
N ASP A 86 8.79 1.94 9.62
CA ASP A 86 9.38 0.94 10.54
C ASP A 86 10.90 0.69 10.32
N TYR A 87 11.47 1.19 9.23
CA TYR A 87 12.92 1.16 9.00
C TYR A 87 13.72 1.87 10.10
N VAL A 88 13.14 2.87 10.78
CA VAL A 88 13.81 3.60 11.88
C VAL A 88 14.14 2.69 13.07
N ASN A 89 13.42 1.56 13.20
CA ASN A 89 13.67 0.57 14.24
C ASN A 89 14.81 -0.41 13.88
N ILE A 90 15.35 -0.32 12.67
CA ILE A 90 16.35 -1.26 12.12
C ILE A 90 17.62 -0.53 11.69
N LEU A 91 17.49 0.65 11.08
CA LEU A 91 18.61 1.41 10.51
C LEU A 91 19.09 2.50 11.46
N SER A 92 20.41 2.74 11.49
CA SER A 92 20.96 3.90 12.18
C SER A 92 20.56 5.19 11.45
N PRO A 93 20.53 6.34 12.15
CA PRO A 93 20.26 7.64 11.51
C PRO A 93 21.17 7.93 10.31
N SER A 94 22.46 7.59 10.41
CA SER A 94 23.43 7.74 9.31
C SER A 94 23.14 6.84 8.10
N ALA A 95 22.60 5.64 8.32
CA ALA A 95 22.19 4.74 7.25
C ALA A 95 20.93 5.26 6.54
N VAL A 96 19.98 5.81 7.31
CA VAL A 96 18.78 6.46 6.76
C VAL A 96 19.16 7.66 5.91
N GLU A 97 20.01 8.57 6.41
CA GLU A 97 20.46 9.76 5.67
C GLU A 97 21.18 9.39 4.36
N ARG A 98 22.08 8.41 4.43
CA ARG A 98 22.76 7.89 3.23
C ARG A 98 21.78 7.30 2.23
N TYR A 99 20.79 6.54 2.69
CA TYR A 99 19.77 5.94 1.83
C TYR A 99 18.89 7.01 1.16
N SER A 100 18.38 7.98 1.92
CA SER A 100 17.56 9.09 1.41
C SER A 100 18.31 9.87 0.33
N THR A 101 19.58 10.20 0.55
CA THR A 101 20.42 10.90 -0.44
C THR A 101 20.55 10.11 -1.75
N ILE A 102 20.70 8.77 -1.66
CA ILE A 102 20.79 7.92 -2.85
C ILE A 102 19.45 7.90 -3.60
N VAL A 103 18.33 7.75 -2.88
CA VAL A 103 16.99 7.72 -3.48
C VAL A 103 16.68 9.03 -4.18
N ASP A 104 16.90 10.18 -3.51
CA ASP A 104 16.66 11.50 -4.08
C ASP A 104 17.52 11.74 -5.32
N GLY A 105 18.80 11.36 -5.27
CA GLY A 105 19.70 11.48 -6.42
C GLY A 105 19.29 10.60 -7.61
N LYS A 106 18.78 9.39 -7.35
CA LYS A 106 18.35 8.45 -8.40
C LYS A 106 16.97 8.76 -8.98
N LEU A 107 16.08 9.34 -8.19
CA LEU A 107 14.72 9.69 -8.61
C LEU A 107 14.60 11.15 -9.07
N SER A 108 15.64 11.95 -8.94
CA SER A 108 15.66 13.32 -9.45
C SER A 108 15.26 13.38 -10.93
N GLY A 109 14.31 14.25 -11.25
CA GLY A 109 13.76 14.41 -12.60
C GLY A 109 12.75 13.36 -13.05
N SER A 110 12.49 12.31 -12.25
CA SER A 110 11.48 11.28 -12.59
C SER A 110 10.03 11.68 -12.30
N GLY A 111 9.82 12.74 -11.51
CA GLY A 111 8.51 13.12 -10.97
C GLY A 111 8.06 12.27 -9.78
N LEU A 112 8.80 11.21 -9.41
CA LEU A 112 8.54 10.42 -8.23
C LEU A 112 9.14 11.08 -6.99
N THR A 113 8.31 11.26 -5.97
CA THR A 113 8.72 11.74 -4.65
C THR A 113 8.23 10.79 -3.57
N PHE A 114 9.15 10.39 -2.70
CA PHE A 114 8.88 9.55 -1.54
C PHE A 114 9.20 10.35 -0.29
N LYS A 115 8.22 10.47 0.60
CA LYS A 115 8.49 10.99 1.94
C LYS A 115 9.06 9.84 2.75
N MET A 116 10.36 9.86 2.98
CA MET A 116 10.94 9.06 4.07
C MET A 116 10.40 9.65 5.37
N CYS A 117 9.36 9.03 5.94
CA CYS A 117 8.75 9.50 7.18
C CYS A 117 9.80 9.48 8.30
N CYS A 118 10.23 10.67 8.71
CA CYS A 118 10.97 10.88 9.94
C CYS A 118 10.13 10.48 11.15
#